data_AF-A0A1F1Q9E9-F1
#
_entry.id   AF-A0A1F1Q9E9-F1
#
_cell.length_a   1.000
_cell.length_b   1.000
_cell.length_c   1.000
_cell.angle_alpha   90.00
_cell.angle_beta   90.00
_cell.angle_gamma   90.00
#
_symmetry.space_group_name_H-M   'P 1'
#
loop_
_entity.id
_entity.type
_entity.pdbx_description
1 polymer ?
#
loop_
_entity_poly.entity_id
_entity_poly.type
_entity_poly.pdbx_seq_one_letter_code
_entity_poly.pdbx_strand_id
1 'polypeptide(L)'
;MRRPVTEQDFRRPEFRDAKVEDYEFRADGALVRKDRWEQGIHRIHCIVGPHRREFEITEVVQAVEQLKGYWLEAEHDEDPGSEWIDVRLRCGSVLAGCARTGPFEYRWPFGQFNFTSKDFGTEIVAYQTIPDPAPTKETQP
;
A
#
# COMPACT_ATOMS: atom_id res chain seq x y z
N MET A 1 -7.57 -23.95 -27.09
CA MET A 1 -8.26 -24.67 -26.00
C MET A 1 -7.23 -25.42 -25.18
N ARG A 2 -7.26 -25.35 -23.84
CA ARG A 2 -6.36 -26.12 -22.97
C ARG A 2 -7.02 -27.43 -22.54
N ARG A 3 -6.23 -28.52 -22.51
CA ARG A 3 -6.72 -29.83 -22.05
C ARG A 3 -7.09 -29.76 -20.55
N PRO A 4 -8.12 -30.49 -20.10
CA PRO A 4 -8.44 -30.62 -18.69
C PRO A 4 -7.27 -31.24 -17.92
N VAL A 5 -7.16 -30.90 -16.64
CA VAL A 5 -6.19 -31.50 -15.71
C VAL A 5 -6.61 -32.94 -15.44
N THR A 6 -5.64 -33.85 -15.33
CA THR A 6 -5.86 -35.28 -15.13
C THR A 6 -5.04 -35.84 -13.97
N GLU A 7 -5.41 -37.01 -13.45
CA GLU A 7 -4.64 -37.71 -12.41
C GLU A 7 -3.18 -38.01 -12.81
N GLN A 8 -2.90 -38.16 -14.12
CA GLN A 8 -1.52 -38.37 -14.59
C GLN A 8 -0.62 -37.18 -14.27
N ASP A 9 -1.17 -35.97 -14.23
CA ASP A 9 -0.43 -34.75 -13.91
C ASP A 9 -0.05 -34.71 -12.40
N PHE A 10 -0.73 -35.51 -11.55
CA PHE A 10 -0.56 -35.57 -10.09
C PHE A 10 0.35 -36.71 -9.62
N ARG A 11 0.95 -37.49 -10.55
CA ARG A 11 1.86 -38.60 -10.19
C ARG A 11 3.17 -38.16 -9.51
N ARG A 12 3.44 -36.86 -9.43
CA ARG A 12 4.60 -36.31 -8.71
C ARG A 12 4.37 -36.36 -7.19
N PRO A 13 5.42 -36.58 -6.38
CA PRO A 13 5.29 -36.67 -4.93
C PRO A 13 4.62 -35.45 -4.27
N GLU A 14 4.79 -34.26 -4.84
CA GLU A 14 4.26 -32.98 -4.36
C GLU A 14 2.74 -32.80 -4.50
N PHE A 15 2.05 -33.67 -5.24
CA PHE A 15 0.60 -33.59 -5.49
C PHE A 15 -0.17 -34.85 -5.05
N ARG A 16 0.44 -35.70 -4.24
CA ARG A 16 -0.03 -37.06 -3.92
C ARG A 16 -1.46 -37.14 -3.36
N ASP A 17 -1.94 -36.11 -2.68
CA ASP A 17 -3.27 -36.07 -2.04
C ASP A 17 -4.16 -34.95 -2.59
N ALA A 18 -3.75 -34.31 -3.68
CA ALA A 18 -4.45 -33.15 -4.21
C ALA A 18 -5.55 -33.59 -5.20
N LYS A 19 -6.74 -32.98 -5.11
CA LYS A 19 -7.86 -33.30 -5.99
C LYS A 19 -7.70 -32.60 -7.33
N VAL A 20 -7.82 -33.35 -8.41
CA VAL A 20 -7.69 -32.85 -9.79
C VAL A 20 -8.65 -31.69 -10.09
N GLU A 21 -9.87 -31.76 -9.55
CA GLU A 21 -10.93 -30.76 -9.75
C GLU A 21 -10.58 -29.37 -9.18
N ASP A 22 -9.66 -29.29 -8.22
CA ASP A 22 -9.24 -28.04 -7.58
C ASP A 22 -8.15 -27.29 -8.36
N TYR A 23 -7.66 -27.85 -9.48
CA TYR A 23 -6.51 -27.33 -10.21
C TYR A 23 -6.80 -27.02 -11.68
N GLU A 24 -6.00 -26.11 -12.24
CA GLU A 24 -6.06 -25.70 -13.65
C GLU A 24 -4.66 -25.36 -14.19
N PHE A 25 -4.53 -25.34 -15.52
CA PHE A 25 -3.32 -24.88 -16.20
C PHE A 25 -3.34 -23.36 -16.41
N ARG A 26 -2.35 -22.67 -15.84
CA ARG A 26 -2.10 -21.24 -16.06
C ARG A 26 -1.56 -20.96 -17.47
N ALA A 27 -1.62 -19.69 -17.88
CA ALA A 27 -1.07 -19.12 -19.12
C ALA A 27 0.30 -19.68 -19.54
N ASP A 28 1.17 -19.92 -18.58
CA ASP A 28 2.55 -20.41 -18.72
C ASP A 28 2.68 -21.95 -18.72
N GLY A 29 1.57 -22.68 -18.59
CA GLY A 29 1.56 -24.14 -18.48
C GLY A 29 1.77 -24.68 -17.07
N ALA A 30 1.89 -23.81 -16.05
CA ALA A 30 1.99 -24.23 -14.67
C ALA A 30 0.65 -24.80 -14.16
N LEU A 31 0.72 -25.90 -13.42
CA LEU A 31 -0.42 -26.47 -12.71
C LEU A 31 -0.63 -25.71 -11.39
N VAL A 32 -1.77 -25.05 -11.25
CA VAL A 32 -2.08 -24.18 -10.11
C VAL A 32 -3.47 -24.45 -9.57
N ARG A 33 -3.72 -24.16 -8.29
CA ARG A 33 -5.05 -24.24 -7.72
C ARG A 33 -5.98 -23.17 -8.29
N LYS A 34 -7.26 -23.51 -8.49
CA LYS A 34 -8.31 -22.61 -8.99
C LYS A 34 -8.64 -21.49 -8.02
N ASP A 35 -8.64 -21.79 -6.71
CA ASP A 35 -8.96 -20.85 -5.63
C ASP A 35 -7.80 -19.89 -5.26
N ARG A 36 -6.66 -19.94 -5.98
CA ARG A 36 -5.48 -19.10 -5.68
C ARG A 36 -5.79 -17.60 -5.64
N TRP A 37 -6.71 -17.12 -6.47
CA TRP A 37 -7.08 -15.72 -6.55
C TRP A 37 -7.94 -15.30 -5.37
N GLU A 38 -8.88 -16.16 -4.98
CA GLU A 38 -9.69 -16.00 -3.78
C GLU A 38 -8.79 -15.95 -2.53
N GLN A 39 -7.95 -16.97 -2.33
CA GLN A 39 -7.00 -16.98 -1.21
C GLN A 39 -6.06 -15.75 -1.20
N GLY A 40 -5.61 -15.32 -2.38
CA GLY A 40 -4.78 -14.13 -2.53
C GLY A 40 -5.50 -12.86 -2.05
N ILE A 41 -6.74 -12.66 -2.47
CA ILE A 41 -7.56 -11.51 -2.05
C ILE A 41 -7.89 -11.58 -0.56
N HIS A 42 -8.25 -12.75 -0.02
CA HIS A 42 -8.43 -12.93 1.43
C HIS A 42 -7.19 -12.53 2.23
N ARG A 43 -6.00 -12.91 1.73
CA ARG A 43 -4.74 -12.54 2.38
C ARG A 43 -4.49 -11.04 2.34
N ILE A 44 -4.75 -10.38 1.20
CA ILE A 44 -4.62 -8.92 1.09
C ILE A 44 -5.62 -8.25 2.03
N HIS A 45 -6.89 -8.69 2.07
CA HIS A 45 -7.89 -8.19 3.00
C HIS A 45 -7.42 -8.27 4.46
N CYS A 46 -6.80 -9.38 4.89
CA CYS A 46 -6.24 -9.48 6.24
C CYS A 46 -5.11 -8.47 6.53
N ILE A 47 -4.44 -7.95 5.51
CA ILE A 47 -3.36 -6.96 5.66
C ILE A 47 -3.91 -5.53 5.67
N VAL A 48 -4.83 -5.22 4.75
CA VAL A 48 -5.24 -3.83 4.47
C VAL A 48 -6.67 -3.52 4.91
N GLY A 49 -7.50 -4.54 5.08
CA GLY A 49 -8.93 -4.41 5.30
C GLY A 49 -9.31 -4.39 6.79
N PRO A 50 -10.57 -4.02 7.09
CA PRO A 50 -11.11 -4.11 8.44
C PRO A 50 -11.12 -5.57 8.94
N HIS A 51 -11.01 -5.75 10.26
CA HIS A 51 -10.98 -7.08 10.89
C HIS A 51 -12.38 -7.71 10.97
N ARG A 52 -13.00 -7.96 9.81
CA ARG A 52 -14.29 -8.65 9.68
C ARG A 52 -14.19 -9.86 8.77
N ARG A 53 -15.16 -10.76 8.90
CA ARG A 53 -15.15 -12.07 8.23
C ARG A 53 -15.59 -12.00 6.76
N GLU A 54 -16.48 -11.06 6.44
CA GLU A 54 -17.03 -10.85 5.10
C GLU A 54 -16.58 -9.49 4.57
N PHE A 55 -16.27 -9.42 3.28
CA PHE A 55 -15.81 -8.21 2.61
C PHE A 55 -16.09 -8.27 1.11
N GLU A 56 -16.16 -7.11 0.49
CA GLU A 56 -16.24 -6.97 -0.96
C GLU A 56 -14.86 -6.62 -1.56
N ILE A 57 -14.58 -7.11 -2.77
CA ILE A 57 -13.29 -6.84 -3.44
C ILE A 57 -13.04 -5.34 -3.59
N THR A 58 -14.08 -4.56 -3.86
CA THR A 58 -14.00 -3.09 -3.98
C THR A 58 -13.46 -2.44 -2.71
N GLU A 59 -13.79 -2.97 -1.54
CA GLU A 59 -13.32 -2.44 -0.26
C GLU A 59 -11.82 -2.72 -0.07
N VAL A 60 -11.36 -3.90 -0.51
CA VAL A 60 -9.94 -4.24 -0.53
C VAL A 60 -9.17 -3.31 -1.47
N VAL A 61 -9.72 -3.04 -2.66
CA VAL A 61 -9.11 -2.09 -3.62
C VAL A 61 -9.03 -0.69 -3.03
N GLN A 62 -10.11 -0.19 -2.43
CA GLN A 62 -10.13 1.12 -1.78
C GLN A 62 -9.10 1.21 -0.65
N ALA A 63 -8.97 0.17 0.17
CA ALA A 63 -7.96 0.12 1.24
C ALA A 63 -6.53 0.13 0.67
N VAL A 64 -6.28 -0.57 -0.44
CA VAL A 64 -5.00 -0.51 -1.15
C VAL A 64 -4.74 0.87 -1.72
N GLU A 65 -5.74 1.53 -2.32
CA GLU A 65 -5.61 2.90 -2.85
C GLU A 65 -5.32 3.91 -1.74
N GLN A 66 -5.96 3.76 -0.57
CA GLN A 66 -5.68 4.58 0.61
C GLN A 66 -4.26 4.38 1.11
N LEU A 67 -3.78 3.12 1.21
CA LEU A 67 -2.39 2.83 1.58
C LEU A 67 -1.39 3.33 0.55
N LYS A 68 -1.74 3.26 -0.74
CA LYS A 68 -0.91 3.79 -1.82
C LYS A 68 -0.69 5.29 -1.62
N GLY A 69 -1.68 6.04 -1.13
CA GLY A 69 -1.58 7.48 -0.94
C GLY A 69 -1.44 8.26 -2.24
N TYR A 70 -1.46 9.59 -2.16
CA TYR A 70 -1.19 10.49 -3.29
C TYR A 70 0.22 11.07 -3.15
N TRP A 71 1.23 10.22 -3.32
CA TRP A 71 2.64 10.64 -3.25
C TRP A 71 3.05 11.43 -4.50
N LEU A 72 3.46 12.68 -4.29
CA LEU A 72 4.10 13.56 -5.26
C LEU A 72 5.62 13.39 -5.18
N GLU A 73 6.32 13.54 -6.30
CA GLU A 73 7.78 13.54 -6.31
C GLU A 73 8.31 14.76 -5.55
N ALA A 74 9.37 14.56 -4.77
CA ALA A 74 9.97 15.64 -4.00
C ALA A 74 11.08 16.29 -4.82
N GLU A 75 10.87 17.53 -5.24
CA GLU A 75 11.87 18.38 -5.90
C GLU A 75 12.34 19.49 -4.96
N HIS A 76 13.58 19.97 -5.12
CA HIS A 76 14.19 20.93 -4.20
C HIS A 76 13.68 22.37 -4.38
N ASP A 77 12.94 22.64 -5.45
CA ASP A 77 12.38 23.93 -5.83
C ASP A 77 10.84 23.96 -5.82
N GLU A 78 10.19 22.83 -5.51
CA GLU A 78 8.74 22.71 -5.40
C GLU A 78 8.32 22.60 -3.91
N ASP A 79 8.02 23.74 -3.27
CA ASP A 79 7.51 23.77 -1.89
C ASP A 79 6.11 23.11 -1.83
N PRO A 80 5.91 22.06 -1.01
CA PRO A 80 4.60 21.44 -0.82
C PRO A 80 3.49 22.42 -0.42
N GLY A 81 3.83 23.52 0.26
CA GLY A 81 2.90 24.60 0.64
C GLY A 81 1.80 24.22 1.64
N SER A 82 1.65 22.94 1.96
CA SER A 82 0.69 22.41 2.95
C SER A 82 1.24 22.56 4.37
N GLU A 83 0.36 22.83 5.34
CA GLU A 83 0.72 22.89 6.77
C GLU A 83 1.19 21.53 7.31
N TRP A 84 0.68 20.44 6.73
CA TRP A 84 1.01 19.08 7.12
C TRP A 84 1.29 18.20 5.91
N ILE A 85 2.37 17.42 6.00
CA ILE A 85 2.76 16.46 4.96
C ILE A 85 3.25 15.15 5.61
N ASP A 86 3.08 14.05 4.90
CA ASP A 86 3.93 12.87 5.13
C ASP A 86 5.08 12.91 4.13
N VAL A 87 6.28 12.52 4.56
CA VAL A 87 7.44 12.43 3.67
C VAL A 87 7.93 10.99 3.59
N ARG A 88 8.35 10.58 2.40
CA ARG A 88 9.00 9.29 2.15
C ARG A 88 10.48 9.52 1.88
N LEU A 89 11.31 8.89 2.69
CA LEU A 89 12.76 8.97 2.59
C LEU A 89 13.29 8.01 1.52
N ARG A 90 14.50 8.26 1.03
CA ARG A 90 15.21 7.42 0.05
C ARG A 90 15.38 5.97 0.50
N CYS A 91 15.48 5.73 1.82
CA CYS A 91 15.55 4.39 2.40
C CYS A 91 14.21 3.64 2.44
N GLY A 92 13.12 4.28 2.01
CA GLY A 92 11.77 3.71 1.99
C GLY A 92 10.95 3.95 3.26
N SER A 93 11.55 4.50 4.32
CA SER A 93 10.82 4.90 5.53
C SER A 93 9.87 6.07 5.25
N VAL A 94 8.72 6.06 5.91
CA VAL A 94 7.73 7.15 5.86
C VAL A 94 7.70 7.85 7.22
N LEU A 95 7.89 9.17 7.20
CA LEU A 95 7.73 10.02 8.37
C LEU A 95 6.39 10.74 8.25
N ALA A 96 5.43 10.27 9.04
CA ALA A 96 4.07 10.79 9.00
C ALA A 96 3.90 12.05 9.88
N GLY A 97 3.04 12.97 9.43
CA GLY A 97 2.65 14.16 10.18
C GLY A 97 3.76 15.19 10.39
N CYS A 98 4.57 15.43 9.37
CA CYS A 98 5.55 16.52 9.39
C CYS A 98 4.81 17.86 9.29
N ALA A 99 5.05 18.75 10.26
CA ALA A 99 4.39 20.04 10.37
C ALA A 99 5.26 21.15 9.78
N ARG A 100 4.66 22.07 9.04
CA ARG A 100 5.36 23.24 8.48
C ARG A 100 5.78 24.19 9.62
N THR A 101 7.03 24.65 9.58
CA THR A 101 7.59 25.59 10.57
C THR A 101 8.05 26.90 9.95
N GLY A 102 8.19 26.95 8.62
CA GLY A 102 8.63 28.12 7.87
C GLY A 102 8.47 27.93 6.36
N PRO A 103 8.89 28.92 5.55
CA PRO A 103 8.91 28.79 4.10
C PRO A 103 9.78 27.60 3.68
N PHE A 104 9.15 26.59 3.07
CA PHE A 104 9.78 25.33 2.67
C PHE A 104 10.59 24.63 3.79
N GLU A 105 10.05 24.67 5.02
CA GLU A 105 10.65 24.01 6.19
C GLU A 105 9.59 23.21 6.95
N TYR A 106 9.93 21.96 7.25
CA TYR A 106 9.06 21.00 7.91
C TYR A 106 9.76 20.32 9.08
N ARG A 107 9.03 20.04 10.15
CA ARG A 107 9.55 19.33 11.33
C ARG A 107 8.76 18.06 11.59
N TRP A 108 9.46 16.96 11.88
CA TRP A 108 8.81 15.75 12.34
C TRP A 108 8.62 15.76 13.88
N PRO A 109 7.38 15.68 14.40
CA PRO A 109 7.11 15.92 15.82
C PRO A 109 7.70 14.85 16.76
N PHE A 110 7.92 13.63 16.27
CA PHE A 110 8.45 12.52 17.06
C PHE A 110 9.99 12.46 17.09
N GLY A 111 10.67 13.43 16.46
CA GLY A 111 12.12 13.50 16.40
C GLY A 111 12.68 14.92 16.44
N GLN A 112 14.00 15.02 16.28
CA GLN A 112 14.71 16.29 16.13
C GLN A 112 15.11 16.55 14.67
N PHE A 113 14.29 16.08 13.72
CA PHE A 113 14.55 16.25 12.29
C PHE A 113 13.75 17.45 11.78
N ASN A 114 14.48 18.43 11.24
CA ASN A 114 13.93 19.49 10.41
C ASN A 114 14.37 19.22 8.98
N PHE A 115 13.44 19.37 8.05
CA PHE A 115 13.65 19.21 6.63
C PHE A 115 13.48 20.57 5.98
N THR A 116 14.40 20.91 5.11
CA THR A 116 14.40 22.13 4.31
C THR A 116 14.33 21.74 2.84
N SER A 117 14.19 22.73 1.96
CA SER A 117 14.24 22.53 0.50
C SER A 117 15.44 21.68 0.02
N LYS A 118 16.59 21.72 0.73
CA LYS A 118 17.78 20.93 0.38
C LYS A 118 17.60 19.43 0.57
N ASP A 119 16.70 19.03 1.47
CA ASP A 119 16.42 17.63 1.79
C ASP A 119 15.45 17.00 0.77
N PHE A 120 14.66 17.82 0.08
CA PHE A 120 13.76 17.38 -0.99
C PHE A 120 14.54 17.07 -2.27
N GLY A 121 14.28 15.91 -2.87
CA GLY A 121 15.03 15.34 -3.99
C GLY A 121 16.34 14.65 -3.60
N THR A 122 16.82 14.85 -2.36
CA THR A 122 18.03 14.21 -1.84
C THR A 122 17.68 13.08 -0.87
N GLU A 123 17.27 13.40 0.36
CA GLU A 123 16.88 12.41 1.36
C GLU A 123 15.38 12.11 1.29
N ILE A 124 14.55 13.12 1.00
CA ILE A 124 13.12 12.98 0.77
C ILE A 124 12.90 12.79 -0.72
N VAL A 125 12.30 11.67 -1.11
CA VAL A 125 12.05 11.31 -2.53
C VAL A 125 10.61 11.53 -2.95
N ALA A 126 9.69 11.59 -1.99
CA ALA A 126 8.30 11.91 -2.25
C ALA A 126 7.62 12.46 -1.00
N TYR A 127 6.52 13.16 -1.19
CA TYR A 127 5.67 13.64 -0.10
C TYR A 127 4.19 13.48 -0.46
N GLN A 128 3.31 13.47 0.53
CA GLN A 128 1.88 13.63 0.30
C GLN A 128 1.33 14.68 1.26
N THR A 129 0.42 15.52 0.79
CA THR A 129 -0.22 16.54 1.62
C THR A 129 -1.30 15.90 2.46
N ILE A 130 -1.31 16.21 3.76
CA ILE A 130 -2.40 15.81 4.65
C ILE A 130 -3.42 16.96 4.61
N PRO A 131 -4.70 16.69 4.26
CA PRO A 131 -5.72 17.71 4.33
C PRO A 131 -5.82 18.23 5.76
N ASP A 132 -5.89 19.55 5.92
CA ASP A 132 -6.07 20.19 7.21
C ASP A 132 -7.33 19.59 7.89
N PRO A 133 -7.26 19.10 9.14
CA PRO A 133 -8.45 18.64 9.82
C PRO A 133 -9.46 19.79 9.85
N ALA A 134 -10.67 19.55 9.32
CA ALA A 134 -11.75 20.53 9.38
C ALA A 134 -11.88 21.01 10.84
N PRO A 135 -12.07 22.32 11.09
CA PRO A 135 -12.11 22.84 12.45
C PRO A 135 -13.24 22.13 13.22
N THR A 136 -12.87 21.23 14.12
CA THR A 136 -13.80 20.59 15.05
C THR A 136 -14.43 21.72 15.87
N LYS A 137 -15.76 21.86 15.80
CA LYS A 137 -16.54 22.92 16.48
C LYS A 137 -16.52 22.85 18.01
N GLU A 138 -15.49 22.28 18.63
CA GLU A 138 -15.37 22.09 20.07
C GLU A 138 -14.11 22.76 20.61
N THR A 139 -13.93 24.05 20.33
CA THR A 139 -13.26 24.96 21.26
C THR A 139 -13.53 26.40 20.84
N GLN A 140 -14.71 26.90 21.23
CA GLN A 140 -14.86 28.33 21.52
C GLN A 140 -15.29 28.44 22.99
N PRO A 141 -14.67 29.37 23.75
CA PRO A 141 -14.91 29.55 25.18
C PRO A 141 -16.34 29.99 25.50
#